data_AF-A0A833PBR9-F1
#
_entry.id   AF-A0A833PBR9-F1
#
_cell.length_a   1.000
_cell.length_b   1.000
_cell.length_c   1.000
_cell.angle_alpha   90.00
_cell.angle_beta   90.00
_cell.angle_gamma   90.00
#
_symmetry.space_group_name_H-M   'P 1'
#
loop_
_entity.id
_entity.type
_entity.pdbx_description
1 polymer ?
#
loop_
_entity_poly.entity_id
_entity_poly.type
_entity_poly.pdbx_seq_one_letter_code
_entity_poly.pdbx_strand_id
1 'polypeptide(L)'
;MAWITPQEWRKHVSSQYVELSDGDILLEAEVMGHSLDTARNNYARTSFKDAAQQISQFFNELREVAVAQTRTVERIPVQTLDETFDVQTLPVGACTTTSLQPEKATGFTAQAPTPNCQQFEHCLFCQHYAVHADDEDVRKLLSLKSLLGYVKQKATDLIKWEQQFGVVLHRIDEVLNDLSDTYESDRIFSIQEEVESGDLDAYWLNHFELLIDLGWIS
;
A
#
# COMPACT_ATOMS: atom_id res chain seq x y z
N MET A 1 -18.91 18.03 32.32
CA MET A 1 -19.26 18.77 31.08
C MET A 1 -18.09 19.69 30.79
N ALA A 2 -17.28 19.37 29.77
CA ALA A 2 -16.13 20.20 29.40
C ALA A 2 -16.61 21.34 28.49
N TRP A 3 -16.23 22.57 28.80
CA TRP A 3 -16.59 23.76 28.03
C TRP A 3 -15.44 24.14 27.10
N ILE A 4 -15.76 24.53 25.87
CA ILE A 4 -14.79 25.06 24.92
C ILE A 4 -14.34 26.44 25.41
N THR A 5 -13.04 26.61 25.59
CA THR A 5 -12.43 27.86 26.04
C THR A 5 -12.27 28.84 24.86
N PRO A 6 -12.24 30.16 25.12
CA PRO A 6 -11.91 31.15 24.09
C PRO A 6 -10.56 30.90 23.40
N GLN A 7 -9.60 30.29 24.10
CA GLN A 7 -8.29 29.93 23.54
C GLN A 7 -8.40 28.80 22.51
N GLU A 8 -9.18 27.76 22.82
CA GLU A 8 -9.45 26.65 21.88
C GLU A 8 -10.19 27.15 20.64
N TRP A 9 -11.18 28.02 20.82
CA TRP A 9 -11.91 28.63 19.71
C TRP A 9 -10.98 29.47 18.82
N ARG A 10 -10.16 30.34 19.42
CA ARG A 10 -9.20 31.18 18.69
C ARG A 10 -8.17 30.34 17.95
N LYS A 11 -7.72 29.24 18.53
CA LYS A 11 -6.78 28.30 17.88
C LYS A 11 -7.42 27.64 16.66
N HIS A 12 -8.67 27.21 16.77
CA HIS A 12 -9.40 26.61 15.66
C HIS A 12 -9.61 27.60 14.49
N VAL A 13 -10.04 28.84 14.79
CA VAL A 13 -10.22 29.88 13.75
C VAL A 13 -8.91 30.19 13.03
N SER A 14 -7.80 30.31 13.76
CA SER A 14 -6.47 30.48 13.16
C SER A 14 -6.13 29.32 12.21
N SER A 15 -6.27 28.06 12.64
CA SER A 15 -5.99 26.91 11.78
C SER A 15 -6.82 26.89 10.50
N GLN A 16 -8.08 27.33 10.57
CA GLN A 16 -8.96 27.43 9.40
C GLN A 16 -8.48 28.47 8.39
N TYR A 17 -7.92 29.61 8.85
CA TYR A 17 -7.35 30.59 7.93
C TYR A 17 -6.12 30.07 7.21
N VAL A 18 -5.23 29.35 7.91
CA VAL A 18 -4.07 28.71 7.26
C VAL A 18 -4.53 27.67 6.24
N GLU A 19 -5.50 26.83 6.58
CA GLU A 19 -6.03 25.79 5.69
C GLU A 19 -6.71 26.36 4.43
N LEU A 20 -7.62 27.33 4.60
CA LEU A 20 -8.37 27.94 3.49
C LEU A 20 -7.51 28.83 2.58
N SER A 21 -6.28 29.13 2.99
CA SER A 21 -5.34 29.96 2.25
C SER A 21 -4.14 29.18 1.72
N ASP A 22 -4.24 27.84 1.67
CA ASP A 22 -3.17 26.95 1.22
C ASP A 22 -1.83 27.17 1.97
N GLY A 23 -1.91 27.47 3.26
CA GLY A 23 -0.75 27.64 4.12
C GLY A 23 -0.24 29.08 4.25
N ASP A 24 -1.02 30.11 3.89
CA ASP A 24 -0.62 31.51 4.04
C ASP A 24 -0.63 31.98 5.50
N ILE A 25 0.51 31.79 6.16
CA ILE A 25 0.75 32.20 7.55
C ILE A 25 0.75 33.74 7.69
N LEU A 26 1.02 34.50 6.63
CA LEU A 26 1.03 35.96 6.69
C LEU A 26 -0.42 36.49 6.76
N LEU A 27 -1.30 35.95 5.92
CA LEU A 27 -2.72 36.26 5.96
C LEU A 27 -3.33 35.93 7.33
N GLU A 28 -3.04 34.74 7.85
CA GLU A 28 -3.52 34.34 9.17
C GLU A 28 -3.05 35.31 10.27
N ALA A 29 -1.77 35.71 10.26
CA ALA A 29 -1.22 36.63 11.24
C ALA A 29 -1.92 38.01 11.21
N GLU A 30 -2.20 38.53 10.02
CA GLU A 30 -2.95 39.78 9.83
C GLU A 30 -4.38 39.66 10.34
N VAL A 31 -5.09 38.61 9.98
CA VAL A 31 -6.51 38.41 10.36
C VAL A 31 -6.64 38.15 11.86
N MET A 32 -5.72 37.39 12.45
CA MET A 32 -5.72 37.09 13.87
C MET A 32 -5.14 38.24 14.70
N GLY A 33 -4.43 39.18 14.09
CA GLY A 33 -3.89 40.37 14.76
C GLY A 33 -2.70 40.05 15.68
N HIS A 34 -1.79 39.18 15.25
CA HIS A 34 -0.53 38.90 15.94
C HIS A 34 0.66 38.90 15.00
N SER A 35 1.88 38.82 15.54
CA SER A 35 3.08 38.82 14.72
C SER A 35 3.23 37.52 13.92
N LEU A 36 3.93 37.61 12.78
CA LEU A 36 4.31 36.45 11.97
C LEU A 36 5.14 35.42 12.76
N ASP A 37 5.97 35.87 13.70
CA ASP A 37 6.72 34.96 14.57
C ASP A 37 5.81 34.19 15.52
N THR A 38 4.75 34.83 16.04
CA THR A 38 3.74 34.15 16.86
C THR A 38 2.95 33.15 16.03
N ALA A 39 2.63 33.52 14.79
CA ALA A 39 1.97 32.68 13.80
C ALA A 39 2.78 31.39 13.55
N ARG A 40 4.07 31.54 13.20
CA ARG A 40 4.99 30.42 12.95
C ARG A 40 5.18 29.50 14.14
N ASN A 41 5.35 30.05 15.35
CA ASN A 41 5.64 29.23 16.53
C ASN A 41 4.43 28.44 17.04
N ASN A 42 3.21 28.96 16.87
CA ASN A 42 2.01 28.35 17.44
C ASN A 42 1.16 27.60 16.40
N TYR A 43 1.24 27.98 15.13
CA TYR A 43 0.27 27.57 14.09
C TYR A 43 0.91 26.92 12.86
N ALA A 44 2.25 26.82 12.80
CA ALA A 44 2.91 25.81 11.94
C ALA A 44 2.59 24.36 12.39
N ARG A 45 1.91 24.19 13.53
CA ARG A 45 1.37 22.91 13.98
C ARG A 45 -0.03 22.72 13.39
N THR A 46 -0.09 22.20 12.17
CA THR A 46 -1.29 21.57 11.60
C THR A 46 -1.85 20.57 12.61
N SER A 47 -3.17 20.36 12.65
CA SER A 47 -3.72 19.33 13.53
C SER A 47 -3.14 17.96 13.12
N PHE A 48 -3.05 17.02 14.07
CA PHE A 48 -2.57 15.67 13.75
C PHE A 48 -3.38 15.04 12.62
N LYS A 49 -4.70 15.29 12.60
CA LYS A 49 -5.60 14.79 11.56
C LYS A 49 -5.24 15.35 10.19
N ASP A 50 -5.04 16.65 10.09
CA ASP A 50 -4.76 17.31 8.81
C ASP A 50 -3.36 16.96 8.30
N ALA A 51 -2.37 16.88 9.21
CA ALA A 51 -1.04 16.39 8.88
C ALA A 51 -1.09 14.94 8.37
N ALA A 52 -1.85 14.06 9.04
CA ALA A 52 -2.04 12.69 8.60
C ALA A 52 -2.71 12.63 7.21
N GLN A 53 -3.70 13.48 6.95
CA GLN A 53 -4.38 13.57 5.66
C GLN A 53 -3.42 14.02 4.55
N GLN A 54 -2.67 15.11 4.76
CA GLN A 54 -1.70 15.62 3.80
C GLN A 54 -0.59 14.61 3.49
N ILE A 55 -0.05 13.94 4.52
CA ILE A 55 0.96 12.89 4.35
C ILE A 55 0.38 11.71 3.56
N SER A 56 -0.83 11.27 3.90
CA SER A 56 -1.49 10.18 3.17
C SER A 56 -1.71 10.53 1.70
N GLN A 57 -2.17 11.76 1.42
CA GLN A 57 -2.35 12.25 0.06
C GLN A 57 -1.02 12.25 -0.73
N PHE A 58 0.06 12.77 -0.13
CA PHE A 58 1.38 12.74 -0.76
C PHE A 58 1.83 11.33 -1.14
N PHE A 59 1.69 10.35 -0.24
CA PHE A 59 2.10 8.97 -0.54
C PHE A 59 1.19 8.29 -1.57
N ASN A 60 -0.09 8.64 -1.62
CA ASN A 60 -1.01 8.17 -2.66
C ASN A 60 -0.59 8.71 -4.04
N GLU A 61 -0.34 10.01 -4.16
CA GLU A 61 0.13 10.63 -5.42
C GLU A 61 1.49 10.06 -5.84
N LEU A 62 2.41 9.86 -4.89
CA LEU A 62 3.70 9.23 -5.15
C LEU A 62 3.53 7.81 -5.73
N ARG A 63 2.61 7.03 -5.16
CA ARG A 63 2.29 5.68 -5.64
C ARG A 63 1.70 5.74 -7.04
N GLU A 64 0.73 6.62 -7.30
CA GLU A 64 0.12 6.78 -8.62
C GLU A 64 1.16 7.10 -9.70
N VAL A 65 2.08 8.02 -9.42
CA VAL A 65 3.19 8.35 -10.33
C VAL A 65 4.10 7.15 -10.56
N ALA A 66 4.49 6.44 -9.50
CA ALA A 66 5.33 5.24 -9.61
C ALA A 66 4.64 4.17 -10.46
N VAL A 67 3.37 3.88 -10.19
CA VAL A 67 2.55 2.92 -10.91
C VAL A 67 2.44 3.29 -12.39
N ALA A 68 2.13 4.55 -12.72
CA ALA A 68 2.03 5.04 -14.09
C ALA A 68 3.34 4.86 -14.88
N GLN A 69 4.50 5.04 -14.24
CA GLN A 69 5.81 4.84 -14.89
C GLN A 69 6.10 3.37 -15.21
N THR A 70 5.50 2.44 -14.47
CA THR A 70 5.75 0.99 -14.62
C THR A 70 4.92 0.32 -15.72
N ARG A 71 3.97 1.02 -16.36
CA ARG A 71 3.02 0.42 -17.30
C ARG A 71 2.77 1.27 -18.53
N THR A 72 2.34 0.64 -19.62
CA THR A 72 1.91 1.29 -20.87
C THR A 72 0.40 1.25 -21.08
N VAL A 73 -0.30 0.44 -20.29
CA VAL A 73 -1.76 0.26 -20.31
C VAL A 73 -2.30 0.42 -18.90
N GLU A 74 -3.58 0.76 -18.77
CA GLU A 74 -4.23 0.99 -17.47
C GLU A 74 -4.30 -0.29 -16.63
N ARG A 75 -4.84 -1.37 -17.20
CA ARG A 75 -5.00 -2.69 -16.58
C ARG A 75 -4.19 -3.74 -17.34
N ILE A 76 -3.42 -4.55 -16.61
CA ILE A 76 -2.67 -5.68 -17.17
C ILE A 76 -3.34 -6.96 -16.65
N PRO A 77 -4.01 -7.75 -17.50
CA PRO A 77 -4.76 -8.91 -17.05
C PRO A 77 -3.82 -9.95 -16.41
N VAL A 78 -4.33 -10.66 -15.41
CA VAL A 78 -3.71 -11.87 -14.86
C VAL A 78 -4.42 -13.10 -15.45
N GLN A 79 -3.66 -14.16 -15.66
CA GLN A 79 -4.24 -15.45 -16.02
C GLN A 79 -4.89 -16.09 -14.79
N THR A 80 -6.22 -16.23 -14.81
CA THR A 80 -6.94 -17.02 -13.81
C THR A 80 -6.96 -18.49 -14.25
N LEU A 81 -6.66 -19.40 -13.32
CA LEU A 81 -6.67 -20.83 -13.56
C LEU A 81 -7.90 -21.48 -12.92
N ASP A 82 -8.47 -22.44 -13.63
CA ASP A 82 -9.42 -23.40 -13.07
C ASP A 82 -8.65 -24.53 -12.38
N GLU A 83 -9.25 -25.17 -11.36
CA GLU A 83 -8.66 -26.22 -10.48
C GLU A 83 -7.99 -27.42 -11.19
N THR A 84 -8.11 -27.53 -12.51
CA THR A 84 -7.71 -28.71 -13.30
C THR A 84 -6.31 -28.63 -13.92
N PHE A 85 -5.59 -27.51 -13.78
CA PHE A 85 -4.25 -27.34 -14.35
C PHE A 85 -3.16 -27.69 -13.34
N ASP A 86 -2.33 -28.69 -13.67
CA ASP A 86 -1.11 -28.99 -12.90
C ASP A 86 -0.07 -27.90 -13.18
N VAL A 87 0.03 -26.95 -12.24
CA VAL A 87 0.92 -25.79 -12.30
C VAL A 87 1.80 -25.75 -11.06
N GLN A 88 2.96 -25.10 -11.18
CA GLN A 88 3.83 -24.94 -10.03
C GLN A 88 3.25 -23.91 -9.07
N THR A 89 2.95 -24.31 -7.83
CA THR A 89 2.52 -23.41 -6.76
C THR A 89 3.63 -22.43 -6.37
N LEU A 90 3.28 -21.16 -6.21
CA LEU A 90 4.13 -20.09 -5.72
C LEU A 90 3.55 -19.52 -4.42
N PRO A 91 4.37 -18.88 -3.56
CA PRO A 91 3.87 -18.14 -2.40
C PRO A 91 2.98 -16.92 -2.72
N VAL A 92 2.79 -16.60 -4.00
CA VAL A 92 1.95 -15.48 -4.46
C VAL A 92 0.88 -15.91 -5.47
N GLY A 93 0.66 -17.22 -5.65
CA GLY A 93 -0.24 -17.78 -6.66
C GLY A 93 0.34 -19.01 -7.33
N ALA A 94 0.42 -19.01 -8.66
CA ALA A 94 0.96 -20.11 -9.44
C ALA A 94 1.82 -19.66 -10.63
N CYS A 95 2.59 -20.60 -11.18
CA CYS A 95 3.42 -20.45 -12.37
C CYS A 95 2.99 -21.45 -13.45
N THR A 96 2.66 -20.95 -14.64
CA THR A 96 2.19 -21.76 -15.77
C THR A 96 3.31 -22.35 -16.62
N THR A 97 4.57 -22.06 -16.29
CA THR A 97 5.74 -22.58 -17.00
C THR A 97 6.64 -23.40 -16.08
N THR A 98 7.30 -24.39 -16.67
CA THR A 98 8.42 -25.12 -16.04
C THR A 98 9.77 -24.50 -16.37
N SER A 99 9.80 -23.46 -17.21
CA SER A 99 11.01 -22.71 -17.53
C SER A 99 11.51 -21.91 -16.33
N LEU A 100 12.82 -21.93 -16.10
CA LEU A 100 13.49 -21.11 -15.07
C LEU A 100 13.85 -19.70 -15.58
N GLN A 101 13.36 -19.30 -16.76
CA GLN A 101 13.60 -17.99 -17.33
C GLN A 101 12.35 -17.12 -17.15
N PRO A 102 12.34 -16.19 -16.19
CA PRO A 102 11.20 -15.31 -15.99
C PRO A 102 11.18 -14.24 -17.08
N GLU A 103 9.99 -13.93 -17.60
CA GLU A 103 9.79 -12.95 -18.66
C GLU A 103 8.75 -11.92 -18.23
N LYS A 104 9.03 -10.64 -18.45
CA LYS A 104 8.15 -9.53 -18.07
C LYS A 104 6.88 -9.55 -18.91
N ALA A 105 5.73 -9.46 -18.24
CA ALA A 105 4.44 -9.45 -18.92
C ALA A 105 4.30 -8.23 -19.84
N THR A 106 3.61 -8.43 -20.96
CA THR A 106 3.28 -7.34 -21.88
C THR A 106 2.40 -6.31 -21.18
N GLY A 107 2.71 -5.02 -21.35
CA GLY A 107 2.05 -3.92 -20.67
C GLY A 107 2.89 -3.30 -19.56
N PHE A 108 3.90 -4.00 -19.03
CA PHE A 108 4.87 -3.41 -18.11
C PHE A 108 6.05 -2.76 -18.85
N THR A 109 6.58 -1.67 -18.31
CA THR A 109 7.76 -0.97 -18.83
C THR A 109 9.05 -1.51 -18.21
N ALA A 110 10.20 -1.00 -18.65
CA ALA A 110 11.49 -1.28 -18.03
C ALA A 110 11.56 -0.86 -16.55
N GLN A 111 10.75 0.11 -16.11
CA GLN A 111 10.72 0.60 -14.72
C GLN A 111 9.91 -0.29 -13.78
N ALA A 112 9.09 -1.21 -14.31
CA ALA A 112 8.45 -2.22 -13.48
C ALA A 112 9.49 -3.16 -12.86
N PRO A 113 9.24 -3.70 -11.65
CA PRO A 113 10.06 -4.76 -11.06
C PRO A 113 10.40 -5.85 -12.08
N THR A 114 11.67 -6.25 -12.11
CA THR A 114 12.13 -7.28 -13.04
C THR A 114 11.77 -8.65 -12.46
N PRO A 115 10.99 -9.47 -13.18
CA PRO A 115 10.66 -10.81 -12.73
C PRO A 115 11.90 -11.60 -12.29
N ASN A 116 11.81 -12.19 -11.10
CA ASN A 116 12.89 -12.97 -10.51
C ASN A 116 12.30 -14.14 -9.73
N CYS A 117 12.53 -15.38 -10.17
CA CYS A 117 11.99 -16.58 -9.53
C CYS A 117 12.51 -16.81 -8.08
N GLN A 118 13.49 -16.04 -7.62
CA GLN A 118 13.99 -16.05 -6.24
C GLN A 118 13.31 -15.00 -5.35
N GLN A 119 12.56 -14.07 -5.93
CA GLN A 119 11.83 -13.01 -5.24
C GLN A 119 10.36 -13.09 -5.67
N PHE A 120 9.56 -13.82 -4.90
CA PHE A 120 8.20 -14.19 -5.32
C PHE A 120 7.29 -12.97 -5.53
N GLU A 121 7.53 -11.85 -4.84
CA GLU A 121 6.83 -10.58 -5.07
C GLU A 121 7.04 -10.04 -6.50
N HIS A 122 8.14 -10.37 -7.16
CA HIS A 122 8.41 -10.00 -8.55
C HIS A 122 7.72 -10.93 -9.56
N CYS A 123 7.25 -12.12 -9.14
CA CYS A 123 6.50 -13.01 -10.02
C CYS A 123 5.20 -12.33 -10.50
N LEU A 124 4.61 -11.42 -9.73
CA LEU A 124 3.40 -10.67 -10.10
C LEU A 124 3.53 -9.83 -11.40
N PHE A 125 4.76 -9.60 -11.87
CA PHE A 125 5.11 -8.87 -13.09
C PHE A 125 5.54 -9.79 -14.24
N CYS A 126 5.52 -11.11 -14.02
CA CYS A 126 5.91 -12.13 -14.98
C CYS A 126 4.74 -12.52 -15.88
N GLN A 127 5.00 -12.81 -17.16
CA GLN A 127 4.00 -13.31 -18.10
C GLN A 127 3.49 -14.72 -17.76
N HIS A 128 4.26 -15.48 -17.00
CA HIS A 128 3.94 -16.85 -16.59
C HIS A 128 3.20 -16.92 -15.26
N TYR A 129 2.97 -15.76 -14.63
CA TYR A 129 2.24 -15.69 -13.39
C TYR A 129 0.75 -15.90 -13.63
N ALA A 130 0.17 -16.73 -12.78
CA ALA A 130 -1.24 -17.02 -12.77
C ALA A 130 -1.74 -17.15 -11.33
N VAL A 131 -3.05 -17.16 -11.18
CA VAL A 131 -3.70 -17.22 -9.87
C VAL A 131 -4.94 -18.10 -9.96
N HIS A 132 -5.17 -18.94 -8.96
CA HIS A 132 -6.44 -19.64 -8.81
C HIS A 132 -7.47 -18.74 -8.14
N ALA A 133 -8.72 -18.85 -8.57
CA ALA A 133 -9.84 -18.17 -7.92
C ALA A 133 -10.31 -18.98 -6.70
N ASP A 134 -9.44 -19.14 -5.71
CA ASP A 134 -9.68 -19.93 -4.50
C ASP A 134 -9.18 -19.24 -3.22
N ASP A 135 -9.54 -19.82 -2.08
CA ASP A 135 -9.15 -19.30 -0.76
C ASP A 135 -7.63 -19.31 -0.54
N GLU A 136 -6.90 -20.25 -1.16
CA GLU A 136 -5.48 -20.45 -0.92
C GLU A 136 -4.65 -19.33 -1.57
N ASP A 137 -4.88 -19.07 -2.85
CA ASP A 137 -4.16 -18.05 -3.60
C ASP A 137 -4.58 -16.63 -3.17
N VAL A 138 -5.85 -16.42 -2.80
CA VAL A 138 -6.30 -15.18 -2.15
C VAL A 138 -5.57 -14.95 -0.83
N ARG A 139 -5.47 -15.99 0.02
CA ARG A 139 -4.75 -15.88 1.31
C ARG A 139 -3.27 -15.60 1.13
N LYS A 140 -2.61 -16.23 0.15
CA LYS A 140 -1.20 -15.96 -0.19
C LYS A 140 -0.96 -14.49 -0.52
N LEU A 141 -1.78 -13.92 -1.40
CA LEU A 141 -1.69 -12.52 -1.81
C LEU A 141 -1.93 -11.55 -0.64
N LEU A 142 -2.97 -11.80 0.15
CA LEU A 142 -3.29 -10.99 1.32
C LEU A 142 -2.23 -11.12 2.43
N SER A 143 -1.63 -12.29 2.58
CA SER A 143 -0.55 -12.53 3.54
C SER A 143 0.71 -11.74 3.18
N LEU A 144 1.12 -11.75 1.91
CA LEU A 144 2.20 -10.88 1.43
C LEU A 144 1.87 -9.40 1.66
N LYS A 145 0.66 -8.97 1.32
CA LYS A 145 0.21 -7.58 1.52
C LYS A 145 0.31 -7.17 3.00
N SER A 146 -0.17 -8.02 3.90
CA SER A 146 -0.10 -7.81 5.35
C SER A 146 1.34 -7.73 5.85
N LEU A 147 2.20 -8.68 5.42
CA LEU A 147 3.61 -8.72 5.78
C LEU A 147 4.36 -7.44 5.35
N LEU A 148 4.15 -6.98 4.12
CA LEU A 148 4.71 -5.72 3.64
C LEU A 148 4.22 -4.52 4.47
N GLY A 149 2.97 -4.56 4.93
CA GLY A 149 2.41 -3.59 5.87
C GLY A 149 3.15 -3.54 7.21
N TYR A 150 3.45 -4.69 7.81
CA TYR A 150 4.25 -4.74 9.05
C TYR A 150 5.68 -4.24 8.82
N VAL A 151 6.31 -4.64 7.72
CA VAL A 151 7.68 -4.20 7.37
C VAL A 151 7.71 -2.68 7.12
N LYS A 152 6.66 -2.08 6.54
CA LYS A 152 6.54 -0.62 6.33
C LYS A 152 6.73 0.16 7.63
N GLN A 153 6.20 -0.34 8.75
CA GLN A 153 6.24 0.35 10.05
C GLN A 153 7.67 0.54 10.58
N LYS A 154 8.63 -0.24 10.05
CA LYS A 154 10.05 -0.20 10.45
C LYS A 154 10.92 0.47 9.39
N ALA A 155 10.35 0.89 8.25
CA ALA A 155 11.09 1.56 7.19
C ALA A 155 11.61 2.92 7.68
N THR A 156 12.92 3.13 7.57
CA THR A 156 13.57 4.41 7.89
C THR A 156 13.37 5.46 6.80
N ASP A 157 13.12 4.99 5.57
CA ASP A 157 12.83 5.82 4.39
C ASP A 157 11.53 5.33 3.74
N LEU A 158 10.43 6.00 4.11
CA LEU A 158 9.10 5.68 3.59
C LEU A 158 8.96 6.01 2.10
N ILE A 159 9.71 7.00 1.59
CA ILE A 159 9.67 7.36 0.17
C ILE A 159 10.28 6.22 -0.65
N LYS A 160 11.47 5.75 -0.25
CA LYS A 160 12.11 4.61 -0.90
C LYS A 160 11.28 3.34 -0.78
N TRP A 161 10.68 3.08 0.39
CA TRP A 161 9.78 1.95 0.57
C TRP A 161 8.58 2.03 -0.39
N GLU A 162 7.95 3.20 -0.51
CA GLU A 162 6.78 3.39 -1.37
C GLU A 162 7.15 3.23 -2.85
N GLN A 163 8.32 3.71 -3.27
CA GLN A 163 8.83 3.51 -4.63
C GLN A 163 9.12 2.03 -4.95
N GLN A 164 9.58 1.25 -3.97
CA GLN A 164 9.93 -0.16 -4.18
C GLN A 164 8.71 -1.08 -4.09
N PHE A 165 7.91 -0.96 -3.03
CA PHE A 165 6.83 -1.89 -2.72
C PHE A 165 5.44 -1.34 -3.05
N GLY A 166 5.28 -0.03 -3.26
CA GLY A 166 3.99 0.56 -3.62
C GLY A 166 3.44 -0.01 -4.95
N VAL A 167 4.32 -0.26 -5.92
CA VAL A 167 3.96 -0.89 -7.20
C VAL A 167 3.56 -2.36 -7.01
N VAL A 168 4.23 -3.09 -6.11
CA VAL A 168 3.89 -4.47 -5.76
C VAL A 168 2.52 -4.53 -5.10
N LEU A 169 2.26 -3.66 -4.12
CA LEU A 169 0.98 -3.58 -3.43
C LEU A 169 -0.17 -3.23 -4.38
N HIS A 170 0.05 -2.25 -5.26
CA HIS A 170 -0.91 -1.94 -6.32
C HIS A 170 -1.18 -3.16 -7.19
N ARG A 171 -0.14 -3.92 -7.55
CA ARG A 171 -0.32 -5.12 -8.39
C ARG A 171 -1.12 -6.20 -7.67
N ILE A 172 -0.89 -6.42 -6.36
CA ILE A 172 -1.70 -7.34 -5.56
C ILE A 172 -3.17 -6.91 -5.57
N ASP A 173 -3.45 -5.63 -5.35
CA ASP A 173 -4.81 -5.09 -5.36
C ASP A 173 -5.48 -5.27 -6.73
N GLU A 174 -4.74 -5.07 -7.83
CA GLU A 174 -5.23 -5.37 -9.18
C GLU A 174 -5.59 -6.85 -9.34
N VAL A 175 -4.73 -7.78 -8.89
CA VAL A 175 -5.00 -9.22 -9.00
C VAL A 175 -6.24 -9.61 -8.18
N LEU A 176 -6.38 -9.09 -6.96
CA LEU A 176 -7.54 -9.35 -6.11
C LEU A 176 -8.83 -8.76 -6.70
N ASN A 177 -8.75 -7.58 -7.31
CA ASN A 177 -9.89 -6.99 -8.02
C ASN A 177 -10.27 -7.81 -9.26
N ASP A 178 -9.30 -8.28 -10.05
CA ASP A 178 -9.54 -9.19 -11.18
C ASP A 178 -10.20 -10.50 -10.72
N LEU A 179 -9.78 -11.04 -9.57
CA LEU A 179 -10.39 -12.22 -8.97
C LEU A 179 -11.83 -11.96 -8.53
N SER A 180 -12.15 -10.77 -7.98
CA SER A 180 -13.50 -10.44 -7.51
C SER A 180 -14.58 -10.48 -8.60
N ASP A 181 -14.18 -10.39 -9.89
CA ASP A 181 -15.10 -10.56 -11.03
C ASP A 181 -15.59 -12.01 -11.15
N THR A 182 -14.82 -12.99 -10.67
CA THR A 182 -15.08 -14.44 -10.79
C THR A 182 -15.32 -15.13 -9.44
N TYR A 183 -14.74 -14.58 -8.37
CA TYR A 183 -14.73 -15.11 -7.02
C TYR A 183 -15.51 -14.19 -6.07
N GLU A 184 -16.07 -14.74 -4.99
CA GLU A 184 -16.95 -14.00 -4.09
C GLU A 184 -16.20 -12.88 -3.34
N SER A 185 -16.58 -11.63 -3.59
CA SER A 185 -15.98 -10.44 -2.94
C SER A 185 -16.04 -10.50 -1.42
N ASP A 186 -17.16 -11.00 -0.87
CA ASP A 186 -17.36 -11.16 0.57
C ASP A 186 -16.38 -12.18 1.16
N ARG A 187 -16.00 -13.19 0.37
CA ARG A 187 -15.02 -14.19 0.80
C ARG A 187 -13.61 -13.62 0.82
N ILE A 188 -13.23 -12.79 -0.15
CA ILE A 188 -11.94 -12.05 -0.13
C ILE A 188 -11.84 -11.21 1.14
N PHE A 189 -12.92 -10.48 1.49
CA PHE A 189 -12.96 -9.67 2.70
C PHE A 189 -12.83 -10.51 3.98
N SER A 190 -13.55 -11.64 4.06
CA SER A 190 -13.41 -12.60 5.17
C SER A 190 -11.97 -13.09 5.35
N ILE A 191 -11.32 -13.49 4.24
CA ILE A 191 -9.92 -13.96 4.29
C ILE A 191 -8.99 -12.81 4.70
N GLN A 192 -9.28 -11.58 4.29
CA GLN A 192 -8.51 -10.42 4.73
C GLN A 192 -8.58 -10.23 6.25
N GLU A 193 -9.77 -10.30 6.86
CA GLU A 193 -9.92 -10.22 8.32
C GLU A 193 -9.21 -11.38 9.04
N GLU A 194 -9.27 -12.59 8.48
CA GLU A 194 -8.56 -13.77 8.99
C GLU A 194 -7.04 -13.56 8.98
N VAL A 195 -6.47 -13.12 7.86
CA VAL A 195 -5.04 -12.81 7.70
C VAL A 195 -4.59 -11.69 8.64
N GLU A 196 -5.37 -10.61 8.76
CA GLU A 196 -5.09 -9.50 9.68
C GLU A 196 -5.14 -9.95 11.16
N SER A 197 -5.90 -11.01 11.45
CA SER A 197 -5.95 -11.65 12.76
C SER A 197 -4.83 -12.68 13.01
N GLY A 198 -3.97 -12.91 12.01
CA GLY A 198 -2.79 -13.79 12.11
C GLY A 198 -2.89 -15.10 11.33
N ASP A 199 -4.00 -15.37 10.63
CA ASP A 199 -4.18 -16.58 9.82
C ASP A 199 -3.54 -16.44 8.43
N LEU A 200 -2.22 -16.23 8.43
CA LEU A 200 -1.38 -16.09 7.26
C LEU A 200 -1.21 -17.43 6.53
N ASP A 201 -0.99 -17.37 5.22
CA ASP A 201 -0.50 -18.53 4.47
C ASP A 201 0.81 -19.07 5.08
N ALA A 202 1.00 -20.39 5.05
CA ALA A 202 2.08 -21.07 5.75
C ALA A 202 3.48 -20.55 5.38
N TYR A 203 3.70 -20.18 4.10
CA TYR A 203 4.98 -19.61 3.67
C TYR A 203 5.21 -18.24 4.33
N TRP A 204 4.20 -17.37 4.31
CA TRP A 204 4.31 -16.02 4.85
C TRP A 204 4.28 -15.98 6.37
N LEU A 205 3.57 -16.91 7.01
CA LEU A 205 3.61 -17.09 8.46
C LEU A 205 5.03 -17.40 8.92
N ASN A 206 5.74 -18.30 8.23
CA ASN A 206 7.14 -18.59 8.56
C ASN A 206 8.05 -17.35 8.44
N HIS A 207 7.84 -16.53 7.41
CA HIS A 207 8.58 -15.28 7.24
C HIS A 207 8.22 -14.25 8.31
N PHE A 208 6.95 -14.17 8.69
CA PHE A 208 6.47 -13.32 9.77
C PHE A 208 7.09 -13.72 11.11
N GLU A 209 7.07 -15.01 11.47
CA GLU A 209 7.71 -15.55 12.67
C GLU A 209 9.22 -15.26 12.69
N LEU A 210 9.91 -15.46 11.56
CA LEU A 210 11.33 -15.11 11.44
C LEU A 210 11.57 -13.62 11.75
N LEU A 211 10.72 -12.72 11.25
CA LEU A 211 10.85 -11.29 11.54
C LEU A 211 10.59 -10.97 13.02
N ILE A 212 9.70 -11.70 13.70
CA ILE A 212 9.48 -11.60 15.15
C ILE A 212 10.73 -12.06 15.90
N ASP A 213 11.26 -13.23 15.56
CA ASP A 213 12.44 -13.83 16.22
C ASP A 213 13.68 -12.94 16.09
N LEU A 214 13.82 -12.26 14.95
CA LEU A 214 14.87 -11.27 14.71
C LEU A 214 14.62 -9.91 15.39
N GLY A 215 13.47 -9.71 16.01
CA GLY A 215 13.06 -8.46 16.67
C GLY A 215 12.77 -7.32 15.69
N TRP A 216 12.51 -7.63 14.43
CA TRP A 216 12.16 -6.63 13.41
C TRP A 216 10.73 -6.15 13.57
N ILE A 217 9.80 -7.07 13.83
CA ILE A 217 8.38 -6.78 14.08
C ILE A 217 7.99 -7.29 15.49
N SER A 218 6.95 -6.71 16.06
CA SER A 218 6.54 -6.88 17.47
C SER A 218 5.04 -6.95 17.63
#